data_AF-A0A355SAM1-F1
#
_entry.id   AF-A0A355SAM1-F1
#
_cell.length_a   1.000
_cell.length_b   1.000
_cell.length_c   1.000
_cell.angle_alpha   90.00
_cell.angle_beta   90.00
_cell.angle_gamma   90.00
#
_symmetry.space_group_name_H-M   'P 1'
#
loop_
_entity.id
_entity.type
_entity.pdbx_description
1 polymer ?
#
loop_
_entity_poly.entity_id
_entity_poly.type
_entity_poly.pdbx_seq_one_letter_code
_entity_poly.pdbx_strand_id
1 'polypeptide(L)'
;MSINNYKYYIHTFCPVIYMIPYMPPMAEFDEFGNSGDQMTRQLSCDTARLLSLFESESPESFTELSRYRMPKFFVRRILKSVIGYVLKNANMSEHPSEPAERYAEKLLATLLSRKPIFQRIFLTFGVPVCVLRGILLKLIIFVLKNMKVKNSIDPAVDRVLKIVENTTDVFVILNTYGISLYESRLAVTSIAEHIIKEITGKLSSANIEENLPKTIDEIINTTDIYNALISKGIPDSKARDIIKTTAYVSLKQVI
;
A
#
# COMPACT_ATOMS: atom_id res chain seq x y z
N MET A 1 -46.65 -22.86 4.65
CA MET A 1 -45.44 -22.18 4.13
C MET A 1 -45.88 -21.25 3.01
N SER A 2 -45.77 -19.93 3.21
CA SER A 2 -46.36 -18.88 2.37
C SER A 2 -45.44 -18.49 1.20
N ILE A 3 -46.00 -18.41 0.00
CA ILE A 3 -45.34 -18.12 -1.29
C ILE A 3 -45.06 -16.60 -1.46
N ASN A 4 -45.43 -15.75 -0.50
CA ASN A 4 -45.40 -14.29 -0.67
C ASN A 4 -44.03 -13.60 -0.51
N ASN A 5 -42.94 -14.31 -0.20
CA ASN A 5 -41.61 -13.69 -0.01
C ASN A 5 -40.76 -13.57 -1.29
N TYR A 6 -41.18 -14.14 -2.42
CA TYR A 6 -40.38 -14.07 -3.67
C TYR A 6 -40.56 -12.78 -4.49
N LYS A 7 -41.63 -11.99 -4.25
CA LYS A 7 -41.88 -10.76 -5.02
C LYS A 7 -40.91 -9.61 -4.70
N TYR A 8 -40.27 -9.61 -3.52
CA TYR A 8 -39.38 -8.52 -3.13
C TYR A 8 -37.96 -8.63 -3.69
N TYR A 9 -37.50 -9.84 -4.01
CA TYR A 9 -36.13 -10.04 -4.50
C TYR A 9 -35.95 -9.66 -5.98
N ILE A 10 -37.00 -9.79 -6.81
CA ILE A 10 -36.88 -9.54 -8.26
C ILE A 10 -36.64 -8.05 -8.56
N HIS A 11 -37.18 -7.13 -7.75
CA HIS A 11 -37.00 -5.69 -7.98
C HIS A 11 -35.64 -5.14 -7.53
N THR A 12 -34.92 -5.82 -6.62
CA THR A 12 -33.60 -5.36 -6.16
C THR A 12 -32.48 -5.70 -7.14
N PHE A 13 -32.61 -6.81 -7.88
CA PHE A 13 -31.62 -7.24 -8.89
C PHE A 13 -31.90 -6.73 -10.31
N CYS A 14 -33.12 -6.25 -10.56
CA CYS A 14 -33.57 -5.73 -11.84
C CYS A 14 -32.61 -4.69 -12.47
N PRO A 15 -32.15 -3.63 -11.77
CA PRO A 15 -31.30 -2.62 -12.41
C PRO A 15 -29.94 -3.18 -12.83
N VAL A 16 -29.35 -4.15 -12.12
CA VAL A 16 -28.02 -4.67 -12.48
C VAL A 16 -28.07 -5.43 -13.81
N ILE A 17 -29.12 -6.21 -14.05
CA ILE A 17 -29.26 -7.03 -15.27
C ILE A 17 -29.50 -6.16 -16.51
N TYR A 18 -30.33 -5.11 -16.40
CA TYR A 18 -30.56 -4.17 -17.51
C TYR A 18 -29.36 -3.28 -17.80
N MET A 19 -28.43 -3.14 -16.85
CA MET A 19 -27.21 -2.36 -17.03
C MET A 19 -26.08 -3.16 -17.69
N ILE A 20 -26.11 -4.50 -17.71
CA ILE A 20 -25.06 -5.35 -18.31
C ILE A 20 -24.69 -4.92 -19.74
N PRO A 21 -25.63 -4.66 -20.67
CA PRO A 21 -25.27 -4.26 -22.04
C PRO A 21 -24.71 -2.83 -22.15
N TYR A 22 -24.98 -1.98 -21.16
CA TYR A 22 -24.47 -0.60 -21.09
C TYR A 22 -23.26 -0.46 -20.17
N MET A 23 -22.95 -1.51 -19.41
CA MET A 23 -21.73 -1.60 -18.66
C MET A 23 -20.60 -1.79 -19.67
N PRO A 24 -19.60 -0.90 -19.66
CA PRO A 24 -18.42 -1.08 -20.48
C PRO A 24 -17.83 -2.46 -20.16
N PRO A 25 -17.29 -3.16 -21.17
CA PRO A 25 -16.73 -4.48 -20.97
C PRO A 25 -15.78 -4.43 -19.79
N MET A 26 -16.00 -5.31 -18.82
CA MET A 26 -15.23 -5.38 -17.57
C MET A 26 -13.70 -5.40 -17.82
N ALA A 27 -13.30 -5.85 -19.01
CA ALA A 27 -11.95 -5.77 -19.56
C ALA A 27 -11.32 -4.36 -19.52
N GLU A 28 -12.08 -3.28 -19.73
CA GLU A 28 -11.56 -1.90 -19.68
C GLU A 28 -11.09 -1.50 -18.28
N PHE A 29 -11.63 -2.12 -17.22
CA PHE A 29 -11.16 -1.93 -15.84
C PHE A 29 -9.93 -2.78 -15.52
N ASP A 30 -9.80 -3.92 -16.19
CA ASP A 30 -8.71 -4.88 -15.99
C ASP A 30 -7.48 -4.56 -16.86
N GLU A 31 -7.65 -3.84 -17.96
CA GLU A 31 -6.56 -3.33 -18.82
C GLU A 31 -5.59 -2.41 -18.05
N PHE A 32 -6.03 -1.82 -16.94
CA PHE A 32 -5.13 -1.07 -16.07
C PHE A 32 -4.12 -1.95 -15.32
N GLY A 33 -4.32 -3.27 -15.23
CA GLY A 33 -3.52 -4.17 -14.41
C GLY A 33 -2.68 -5.22 -15.16
N ASN A 34 -2.81 -5.36 -16.49
CA ASN A 34 -2.43 -6.61 -17.15
C ASN A 34 -1.43 -6.49 -18.32
N SER A 35 -0.47 -5.56 -18.26
CA SER A 35 0.76 -5.69 -19.05
C SER A 35 1.68 -6.67 -18.32
N GLY A 36 2.13 -7.75 -18.98
CA GLY A 36 2.78 -8.92 -18.36
C GLY A 36 4.13 -8.74 -17.64
N ASP A 37 4.49 -7.53 -17.25
CA ASP A 37 5.74 -7.19 -16.58
C ASP A 37 5.66 -7.35 -15.05
N GLN A 38 6.77 -7.70 -14.42
CA GLN A 38 6.89 -7.79 -12.95
C GLN A 38 6.40 -6.53 -12.21
N MET A 39 6.49 -5.36 -12.87
CA MET A 39 5.98 -4.08 -12.37
C MET A 39 4.46 -4.11 -12.11
N THR A 40 3.68 -4.86 -12.89
CA THR A 40 2.21 -4.93 -12.70
C THR A 40 1.82 -5.79 -11.51
N ARG A 41 2.61 -6.81 -11.17
CA ARG A 41 2.40 -7.62 -9.95
C ARG A 41 2.57 -6.76 -8.70
N GLN A 42 3.62 -5.95 -8.65
CA GLN A 42 3.86 -5.04 -7.54
C GLN A 42 2.77 -3.98 -7.43
N LEU A 43 2.37 -3.39 -8.57
CA LEU A 43 1.26 -2.44 -8.62
C LEU A 43 -0.06 -3.08 -8.15
N SER A 44 -0.32 -4.34 -8.50
CA SER A 44 -1.52 -5.07 -8.07
C SER A 44 -1.55 -5.31 -6.55
N CYS A 45 -0.40 -5.62 -5.95
CA CYS A 45 -0.27 -5.76 -4.50
C CYS A 45 -0.47 -4.41 -3.79
N ASP A 46 0.19 -3.35 -4.27
CA ASP A 46 0.07 -2.00 -3.71
C ASP A 46 -1.36 -1.46 -3.81
N THR A 47 -2.04 -1.67 -4.95
CA THR A 47 -3.44 -1.26 -5.12
C THR A 47 -4.37 -1.99 -4.16
N ALA A 48 -4.21 -3.30 -3.97
CA ALA A 48 -5.03 -4.08 -3.04
C ALA A 48 -4.79 -3.66 -1.58
N ARG A 49 -3.53 -3.39 -1.22
CA ARG A 49 -3.14 -2.89 0.10
C ARG A 49 -3.76 -1.52 0.37
N LEU A 50 -3.56 -0.57 -0.53
CA LEU A 50 -4.08 0.79 -0.39
C LEU A 50 -5.61 0.82 -0.35
N LEU A 51 -6.27 -0.03 -1.14
CA LEU A 51 -7.73 -0.15 -1.07
C LEU A 51 -8.19 -0.65 0.30
N SER A 52 -7.51 -1.66 0.86
CA SER A 52 -7.87 -2.21 2.16
C SER A 52 -7.67 -1.19 3.28
N LEU A 53 -6.57 -0.43 3.24
CA LEU A 53 -6.31 0.67 4.18
C LEU A 53 -7.34 1.80 4.03
N PHE A 54 -7.69 2.17 2.79
CA PHE A 54 -8.70 3.19 2.54
C PHE A 54 -10.08 2.76 3.06
N GLU A 55 -10.43 1.47 2.92
CA GLU A 55 -11.68 0.92 3.46
C GLU A 55 -11.73 0.96 4.98
N SER A 56 -10.61 0.73 5.68
CA SER A 56 -10.54 0.88 7.13
C SER A 56 -10.57 2.33 7.60
N GLU A 57 -9.90 3.24 6.89
CA GLU A 57 -9.78 4.65 7.30
C GLU A 57 -10.96 5.54 6.86
N SER A 58 -11.70 5.12 5.83
CA SER A 58 -12.81 5.91 5.28
C SER A 58 -14.04 5.04 4.98
N PRO A 59 -14.58 4.29 5.97
CA PRO A 59 -15.74 3.43 5.80
C PRO A 59 -16.99 4.20 5.34
N GLU A 60 -17.08 5.49 5.67
CA GLU A 60 -18.18 6.37 5.23
C GLU A 60 -18.23 6.54 3.72
N SER A 61 -17.10 6.47 3.00
CA SER A 61 -17.10 6.54 1.53
C SER A 61 -17.76 5.30 0.91
N PHE A 62 -17.53 4.12 1.49
CA PHE A 62 -18.18 2.89 1.07
C PHE A 62 -19.66 2.86 1.46
N THR A 63 -19.97 3.36 2.66
CA THR A 63 -21.35 3.48 3.15
C THR A 63 -22.15 4.42 2.26
N GLU A 64 -21.57 5.56 1.87
CA GLU A 64 -22.20 6.55 1.00
C GLU A 64 -22.51 5.95 -0.38
N LEU A 65 -21.56 5.26 -1.02
CA LEU A 65 -21.82 4.58 -2.30
C LEU A 65 -22.84 3.45 -2.18
N SER A 66 -22.90 2.78 -1.04
CA SER A 66 -23.90 1.73 -0.78
C SER A 66 -25.32 2.31 -0.68
N ARG A 67 -25.50 3.57 -0.26
CA ARG A 67 -26.81 4.26 -0.27
C ARG A 67 -27.37 4.40 -1.69
N TYR A 68 -26.50 4.51 -2.68
CA TYR A 68 -26.84 4.53 -4.11
C TYR A 68 -26.92 3.13 -4.72
N ARG A 69 -27.06 2.09 -3.89
CA ARG A 69 -27.21 0.69 -4.31
C ARG A 69 -26.04 0.17 -5.16
N MET A 70 -24.86 0.77 -5.03
CA MET A 70 -23.65 0.25 -5.70
C MET A 70 -23.18 -1.02 -4.98
N PRO A 71 -23.05 -2.17 -5.68
CA PRO A 71 -22.54 -3.37 -5.06
C PRO A 71 -21.10 -3.19 -4.55
N LYS A 72 -20.80 -3.69 -3.35
CA LYS A 72 -19.49 -3.54 -2.70
C LYS A 72 -18.32 -4.01 -3.58
N PHE A 73 -18.48 -5.14 -4.27
CA PHE A 73 -17.45 -5.66 -5.18
C PHE A 73 -17.14 -4.68 -6.33
N PHE A 74 -18.17 -3.99 -6.81
CA PHE A 74 -18.08 -3.07 -7.93
C PHE A 74 -17.42 -1.75 -7.50
N VAL A 75 -17.81 -1.23 -6.33
CA VAL A 75 -17.11 -0.10 -5.67
C VAL A 75 -15.62 -0.41 -5.50
N ARG A 76 -15.29 -1.56 -4.91
CA ARG A 76 -13.90 -1.99 -4.70
C ARG A 76 -13.11 -2.03 -6.02
N ARG A 77 -13.71 -2.56 -7.08
CA ARG A 77 -13.08 -2.62 -8.41
C ARG A 77 -12.80 -1.23 -8.98
N ILE A 78 -13.77 -0.34 -8.95
CA ILE A 78 -13.62 1.05 -9.44
C ILE A 78 -12.54 1.79 -8.66
N LEU A 79 -12.60 1.75 -7.32
CA LEU A 79 -11.62 2.42 -6.48
C LEU A 79 -10.22 1.81 -6.68
N LYS A 80 -10.10 0.49 -6.88
CA LYS A 80 -8.83 -0.15 -7.26
C LYS A 80 -8.27 0.41 -8.57
N SER A 81 -9.10 0.58 -9.60
CA SER A 81 -8.67 1.19 -10.87
C SER A 81 -8.23 2.65 -10.70
N VAL A 82 -8.92 3.42 -9.84
CA VAL A 82 -8.51 4.80 -9.50
C VAL A 82 -7.16 4.81 -8.79
N ILE A 83 -6.95 3.94 -7.79
CA ILE A 83 -5.64 3.82 -7.12
C ILE A 83 -4.56 3.46 -8.14
N GLY A 84 -4.81 2.46 -9.00
CA GLY A 84 -3.86 2.06 -10.03
C GLY A 84 -3.51 3.20 -10.99
N TYR A 85 -4.51 4.01 -11.37
CA TYR A 85 -4.28 5.21 -12.17
C TYR A 85 -3.39 6.22 -11.42
N VAL A 86 -3.68 6.52 -10.15
CA VAL A 86 -2.86 7.45 -9.35
C VAL A 86 -1.44 6.94 -9.23
N LEU A 87 -1.23 5.66 -8.89
CA LEU A 87 0.11 5.07 -8.76
C LEU A 87 0.92 5.17 -10.05
N LYS A 88 0.28 5.04 -11.22
CA LYS A 88 0.94 5.14 -12.54
C LYS A 88 1.26 6.56 -12.97
N ASN A 89 0.45 7.55 -12.58
CA ASN A 89 0.55 8.93 -13.07
C ASN A 89 1.11 9.89 -12.02
N ALA A 90 1.17 9.49 -10.76
CA ALA A 90 1.87 10.23 -9.73
C ALA A 90 3.38 10.07 -9.96
N ASN A 91 3.99 11.07 -10.60
CA ASN A 91 5.44 11.13 -10.73
C ASN A 91 6.07 11.16 -9.34
N MET A 92 6.64 10.03 -8.92
CA MET A 92 7.25 9.87 -7.61
C MET A 92 8.53 10.73 -7.44
N SER A 93 9.18 11.06 -8.55
CA SER A 93 10.49 11.73 -8.57
C SER A 93 10.39 13.25 -8.44
N GLU A 94 9.24 13.83 -8.80
CA GLU A 94 9.00 15.25 -8.64
C GLU A 94 8.19 15.43 -7.36
N HIS A 95 8.85 15.83 -6.28
CA HIS A 95 8.11 16.40 -5.15
C HIS A 95 7.26 17.53 -5.71
N PRO A 96 5.92 17.43 -5.71
CA PRO A 96 5.14 18.57 -6.11
C PRO A 96 5.42 19.63 -5.05
N SER A 97 6.08 20.72 -5.45
CA SER A 97 6.18 21.95 -4.66
C SER A 97 4.78 22.49 -4.32
N GLU A 98 3.76 21.97 -5.00
CA GLU A 98 2.36 22.26 -4.80
C GLU A 98 1.74 21.47 -3.62
N PRO A 99 0.75 22.05 -2.92
CA PRO A 99 -0.05 21.34 -1.92
C PRO A 99 -0.66 20.05 -2.50
N ALA A 100 -0.64 18.97 -1.71
CA ALA A 100 -1.14 17.66 -2.12
C ALA A 100 -2.59 17.70 -2.64
N GLU A 101 -3.42 18.60 -2.11
CA GLU A 101 -4.80 18.82 -2.54
C GLU A 101 -4.89 19.34 -3.97
N ARG A 102 -4.08 20.35 -4.34
CA ARG A 102 -4.06 20.88 -5.72
C ARG A 102 -3.59 19.83 -6.71
N TYR A 103 -2.58 19.05 -6.34
CA TYR A 103 -2.11 17.95 -7.17
C TYR A 103 -3.18 16.86 -7.33
N ALA A 104 -3.88 16.51 -6.26
CA ALA A 104 -5.00 15.56 -6.29
C ALA A 104 -6.15 16.05 -7.17
N GLU A 105 -6.48 17.35 -7.14
CA GLU A 105 -7.48 17.93 -8.04
C GLU A 105 -7.08 17.84 -9.52
N LYS A 106 -5.81 18.12 -9.84
CA LYS A 106 -5.27 17.98 -11.21
C LYS A 106 -5.34 16.52 -11.69
N LEU A 107 -4.94 15.56 -10.83
CA LEU A 107 -5.05 14.13 -11.14
C LEU A 107 -6.49 13.71 -11.34
N LEU A 108 -7.42 14.19 -10.51
CA LEU A 108 -8.84 13.90 -10.64
C LEU A 108 -9.42 14.45 -11.95
N ALA A 109 -9.12 15.71 -12.28
CA ALA A 109 -9.55 16.33 -13.53
C ALA A 109 -9.02 15.57 -14.75
N THR A 110 -7.77 15.12 -14.70
CA THR A 110 -7.14 14.33 -15.78
C THR A 110 -7.75 12.93 -15.88
N LEU A 111 -8.04 12.29 -14.76
CA LEU A 111 -8.71 10.99 -14.72
C LEU A 111 -10.09 11.08 -15.38
N LEU A 112 -10.91 12.05 -14.97
CA LEU A 112 -12.27 12.19 -15.47
C LEU A 112 -12.33 12.62 -16.94
N SER A 113 -11.38 13.44 -17.41
CA SER A 113 -11.30 13.84 -18.83
C SER A 113 -10.84 12.70 -19.72
N ARG A 114 -9.83 11.91 -19.30
CA ARG A 114 -9.31 10.78 -20.08
C ARG A 114 -10.20 9.53 -20.00
N LYS A 115 -10.93 9.37 -18.90
CA LYS A 115 -11.73 8.17 -18.60
C LYS A 115 -13.13 8.60 -18.13
N PRO A 116 -13.98 9.13 -19.04
CA PRO A 116 -15.34 9.57 -18.72
C PRO A 116 -16.23 8.42 -18.22
N ILE A 117 -15.81 7.19 -18.48
CA ILE A 117 -16.43 5.95 -18.02
C ILE A 117 -16.67 5.91 -16.51
N PHE A 118 -15.73 6.42 -15.70
CA PHE A 118 -15.89 6.48 -14.25
C PHE A 118 -17.12 7.31 -13.91
N GLN A 119 -17.18 8.54 -14.43
CA GLN A 119 -18.31 9.43 -14.20
C GLN A 119 -19.63 8.84 -14.66
N ARG A 120 -19.69 8.25 -15.87
CA ARG A 120 -20.90 7.62 -16.39
C ARG A 120 -21.42 6.53 -15.45
N ILE A 121 -20.56 5.64 -14.98
CA ILE A 121 -20.96 4.56 -14.09
C ILE A 121 -21.58 5.08 -12.79
N PHE A 122 -20.94 6.04 -12.13
CA PHE A 122 -21.49 6.60 -10.89
C PHE A 122 -22.85 7.29 -11.13
N LEU A 123 -22.97 8.04 -12.22
CA LEU A 123 -24.24 8.67 -12.62
C LEU A 123 -25.33 7.65 -12.91
N THR A 124 -24.98 6.51 -13.49
CA THR A 124 -25.90 5.38 -13.75
C THR A 124 -26.48 4.80 -12.47
N PHE A 125 -25.74 4.81 -11.36
CA PHE A 125 -26.23 4.44 -10.03
C PHE A 125 -26.94 5.61 -9.30
N GLY A 126 -27.07 6.77 -9.94
CA GLY A 126 -27.70 7.96 -9.35
C GLY A 126 -26.81 8.69 -8.34
N VAL A 127 -25.49 8.47 -8.36
CA VAL A 127 -24.55 9.16 -7.47
C VAL A 127 -24.35 10.61 -7.95
N PRO A 128 -24.64 11.63 -7.11
CA PRO A 128 -24.41 13.03 -7.46
C PRO A 128 -22.93 13.32 -7.77
N VAL A 129 -22.67 14.19 -8.74
CA VAL A 129 -21.30 14.55 -9.16
C VAL A 129 -20.47 15.11 -7.99
N CYS A 130 -21.09 15.88 -7.09
CA CYS A 130 -20.41 16.40 -5.90
C CYS A 130 -19.95 15.29 -4.94
N VAL A 131 -20.79 14.27 -4.70
CA VAL A 131 -20.47 13.11 -3.86
C VAL A 131 -19.35 12.29 -4.51
N LEU A 132 -19.48 12.01 -5.81
CA LEU A 132 -18.45 11.33 -6.59
C LEU A 132 -17.09 12.04 -6.47
N ARG A 133 -17.06 13.35 -6.76
CA ARG A 133 -15.84 14.15 -6.73
C ARG A 133 -15.22 14.13 -5.34
N GLY A 134 -16.02 14.27 -4.29
CA GLY A 134 -15.56 14.20 -2.90
C GLY A 134 -14.88 12.87 -2.55
N ILE A 135 -15.52 11.75 -2.91
CA ILE A 135 -14.97 10.40 -2.65
C ILE A 135 -13.69 10.16 -3.43
N LEU A 136 -13.66 10.48 -4.72
CA LEU A 136 -12.47 10.28 -5.55
C LEU A 136 -11.32 11.18 -5.11
N LEU A 137 -11.60 12.44 -4.77
CA LEU A 137 -10.57 13.36 -4.26
C LEU A 137 -9.99 12.86 -2.94
N LYS A 138 -10.85 12.41 -2.01
CA LYS A 138 -10.42 11.83 -0.74
C LYS A 138 -9.52 10.61 -0.96
N LEU A 139 -9.91 9.71 -1.88
CA LEU A 139 -9.11 8.55 -2.26
C LEU A 139 -7.74 8.94 -2.85
N ILE A 140 -7.70 9.90 -3.78
CA ILE A 140 -6.45 10.34 -4.42
C ILE A 140 -5.50 10.94 -3.38
N ILE A 141 -6.00 11.83 -2.50
CA ILE A 141 -5.21 12.41 -1.40
C ILE A 141 -4.67 11.30 -0.48
N PHE A 142 -5.53 10.34 -0.13
CA PHE A 142 -5.13 9.20 0.69
C PHE A 142 -3.99 8.40 0.05
N VAL A 143 -4.11 8.09 -1.24
CA VAL A 143 -3.06 7.38 -1.99
C VAL A 143 -1.76 8.18 -2.00
N LEU A 144 -1.82 9.47 -2.31
CA LEU A 144 -0.62 10.34 -2.35
C LEU A 144 0.09 10.42 -1.00
N LYS A 145 -0.65 10.51 0.12
CA LYS A 145 -0.08 10.50 1.47
C LYS A 145 0.62 9.18 1.78
N ASN A 146 0.01 8.06 1.41
CA ASN A 146 0.55 6.72 1.67
C ASN A 146 1.63 6.28 0.67
N MET A 147 1.77 6.95 -0.48
CA MET A 147 2.88 6.75 -1.41
C MET A 147 4.18 7.38 -0.91
N LYS A 148 4.11 8.55 -0.26
CA LYS A 148 5.31 9.26 0.26
C LYS A 148 6.12 8.39 1.22
N VAL A 149 5.44 7.58 2.03
CA VAL A 149 6.08 6.64 2.96
C VAL A 149 6.92 5.58 2.26
N LYS A 150 6.59 5.22 1.00
CA LYS A 150 7.31 4.19 0.25
C LYS A 150 8.54 4.74 -0.50
N ASN A 151 8.52 6.02 -0.86
CA ASN A 151 9.58 6.66 -1.67
C ASN A 151 10.65 7.36 -0.82
N SER A 152 10.44 7.51 0.49
CA SER A 152 11.47 7.99 1.41
C SER A 152 12.44 6.89 1.85
N ILE A 153 12.22 5.64 1.43
CA ILE A 153 13.12 4.54 1.76
C ILE A 153 14.40 4.76 0.95
N ASP A 154 15.49 5.03 1.65
CA ASP A 154 16.82 5.20 1.07
C ASP A 154 17.11 4.02 0.11
N PRO A 155 17.59 4.25 -1.13
CA PRO A 155 17.94 3.16 -2.04
C PRO A 155 18.92 2.13 -1.43
N ALA A 156 19.74 2.52 -0.44
CA ALA A 156 20.55 1.59 0.34
C ALA A 156 19.67 0.64 1.18
N VAL A 157 18.62 1.15 1.81
CA VAL A 157 17.67 0.35 2.61
C VAL A 157 16.88 -0.62 1.72
N ASP A 158 16.46 -0.20 0.53
CA ASP A 158 15.79 -1.09 -0.43
C ASP A 158 16.70 -2.23 -0.91
N ARG A 159 18.00 -1.95 -1.13
CA ARG A 159 18.99 -3.00 -1.42
C ARG A 159 19.14 -3.98 -0.26
N VAL A 160 19.24 -3.49 0.97
CA VAL A 160 19.30 -4.33 2.17
C VAL A 160 18.07 -5.22 2.28
N LEU A 161 16.86 -4.65 2.13
CA LEU A 161 15.61 -5.41 2.15
C LEU A 161 15.61 -6.54 1.11
N LYS A 162 16.01 -6.26 -0.14
CA LYS A 162 16.11 -7.28 -1.18
C LYS A 162 17.11 -8.38 -0.85
N ILE A 163 18.24 -8.05 -0.22
CA ILE A 163 19.22 -9.06 0.19
C ILE A 163 18.65 -9.90 1.32
N VAL A 164 18.10 -9.28 2.37
CA VAL A 164 17.47 -9.99 3.49
C VAL A 164 16.35 -10.91 2.99
N GLU A 165 15.52 -10.46 2.05
CA GLU A 165 14.47 -11.29 1.43
C GLU A 165 15.01 -12.50 0.67
N ASN A 166 16.16 -12.37 0.01
CA ASN A 166 16.71 -13.43 -0.84
C ASN A 166 17.67 -14.37 -0.12
N THR A 167 18.35 -13.91 0.94
CA THR A 167 19.41 -14.66 1.62
C THR A 167 19.03 -15.15 3.00
N THR A 168 17.90 -14.71 3.56
CA THR A 168 17.52 -15.04 4.94
C THR A 168 16.08 -15.50 5.05
N ASP A 169 15.83 -16.36 6.03
CA ASP A 169 14.47 -16.81 6.39
C ASP A 169 13.76 -15.83 7.34
N VAL A 170 14.25 -14.60 7.51
CA VAL A 170 13.71 -13.61 8.47
C VAL A 170 12.21 -13.42 8.26
N PHE A 171 11.76 -13.26 7.02
CA PHE A 171 10.35 -13.07 6.72
C PHE A 171 9.51 -14.33 6.95
N VAL A 172 10.08 -15.51 6.72
CA VAL A 172 9.42 -16.79 7.01
C VAL A 172 9.22 -16.92 8.52
N ILE A 173 10.27 -16.64 9.30
CA ILE A 173 10.23 -16.68 10.77
C ILE A 173 9.19 -15.69 11.30
N LEU A 174 9.22 -14.42 10.88
CA LEU A 174 8.25 -13.42 11.32
C LEU A 174 6.80 -13.84 10.99
N ASN A 175 6.58 -14.42 9.81
CA ASN A 175 5.28 -14.94 9.41
C ASN A 175 4.83 -16.12 10.29
N THR A 176 5.75 -17.00 10.74
CA THR A 176 5.40 -18.08 11.68
C THR A 176 4.90 -17.56 13.04
N TYR A 177 5.28 -16.34 13.43
CA TYR A 177 4.79 -15.66 14.63
C TYR A 177 3.55 -14.81 14.39
N GLY A 178 2.91 -14.94 13.22
CA GLY A 178 1.67 -14.21 12.90
C GLY A 178 1.87 -12.74 12.55
N ILE A 179 3.12 -12.30 12.32
CA ILE A 179 3.40 -10.94 11.84
C ILE A 179 3.20 -10.95 10.32
N SER A 180 2.35 -10.05 9.83
CA SER A 180 2.08 -9.98 8.40
C SER A 180 3.35 -9.63 7.61
N LEU A 181 3.44 -10.05 6.34
CA LEU A 181 4.58 -9.72 5.47
C LEU A 181 4.81 -8.19 5.38
N TYR A 182 3.72 -7.41 5.44
CA TYR A 182 3.78 -5.95 5.42
C TYR A 182 4.40 -5.37 6.69
N GLU A 183 3.94 -5.80 7.87
CA GLU A 183 4.51 -5.37 9.16
C GLU A 183 5.96 -5.82 9.29
N SER A 184 6.27 -7.03 8.80
CA SER A 184 7.63 -7.57 8.75
C SER A 184 8.55 -6.70 7.91
N ARG A 185 8.10 -6.30 6.71
CA ARG A 185 8.85 -5.39 5.84
C ARG A 185 9.09 -4.04 6.52
N LEU A 186 8.05 -3.42 7.08
CA LEU A 186 8.19 -2.16 7.81
C LEU A 186 9.20 -2.24 8.95
N ALA A 187 9.16 -3.32 9.74
CA ALA A 187 10.11 -3.54 10.82
C ALA A 187 11.54 -3.65 10.29
N VAL A 188 11.78 -4.49 9.27
CA VAL A 188 13.11 -4.67 8.67
C VAL A 188 13.61 -3.37 8.02
N THR A 189 12.74 -2.61 7.33
CA THR A 189 13.07 -1.29 6.78
C THR A 189 13.53 -0.34 7.88
N SER A 190 12.78 -0.25 8.99
CA SER A 190 13.13 0.62 10.12
C SER A 190 14.46 0.20 10.78
N ILE A 191 14.73 -1.10 10.90
CA ILE A 191 16.02 -1.63 11.38
C ILE A 191 17.13 -1.18 10.45
N ALA A 192 16.98 -1.42 9.16
CA ALA A 192 17.98 -1.08 8.16
C ALA A 192 18.27 0.43 8.11
N GLU A 193 17.24 1.28 8.17
CA GLU A 193 17.37 2.74 8.24
C GLU A 193 18.15 3.19 9.47
N HIS A 194 17.81 2.65 10.65
CA HIS A 194 18.50 2.99 11.89
C HIS A 194 19.97 2.57 11.85
N ILE A 195 20.23 1.35 11.41
CA ILE A 195 21.58 0.78 11.29
C ILE A 195 22.42 1.59 10.30
N ILE A 196 21.90 1.86 9.09
CA ILE A 196 22.61 2.64 8.09
C ILE A 196 22.92 4.04 8.63
N LYS A 197 21.93 4.73 9.22
CA LYS A 197 22.11 6.07 9.79
C LYS A 197 23.21 6.09 10.86
N GLU A 198 23.22 5.11 11.77
CA GLU A 198 24.21 5.04 12.83
C GLU A 198 25.61 4.69 12.30
N ILE A 199 25.71 3.76 11.36
CA ILE A 199 26.97 3.40 10.70
C ILE A 199 27.52 4.59 9.93
N THR A 200 26.72 5.30 9.14
CA THR A 200 27.16 6.49 8.40
C THR A 200 27.62 7.60 9.36
N GLY A 201 26.93 7.77 10.49
CA GLY A 201 27.36 8.69 11.55
C GLY A 201 28.74 8.32 12.11
N LYS A 202 28.96 7.04 12.45
CA LYS A 202 30.22 6.53 13.01
C LYS A 202 31.35 6.44 11.97
N LEU A 203 31.05 6.21 10.69
CA LEU A 203 31.98 6.24 9.54
C LEU A 203 32.68 7.57 9.39
N SER A 204 31.99 8.64 9.78
CA SER A 204 32.55 9.99 9.75
C SER A 204 33.64 10.20 10.82
N SER A 205 33.85 9.26 11.75
CA SER A 205 34.72 9.41 12.93
C SER A 205 35.92 8.43 13.07
N ALA A 206 36.22 7.63 12.05
CA ALA A 206 37.42 6.76 11.90
C ALA A 206 37.53 5.47 12.78
N ASN A 207 38.24 4.48 12.21
CA ASN A 207 38.55 3.11 12.68
C ASN A 207 37.37 2.17 13.03
N ILE A 208 36.62 1.78 12.00
CA ILE A 208 35.43 0.91 12.13
C ILE A 208 35.73 -0.58 12.14
N GLU A 209 36.74 -1.04 11.41
CA GLU A 209 36.98 -2.48 11.27
C GLU A 209 37.26 -3.15 12.62
N GLU A 210 37.92 -2.45 13.55
CA GLU A 210 38.27 -2.99 14.87
C GLU A 210 37.13 -2.95 15.89
N ASN A 211 36.12 -2.08 15.70
CA ASN A 211 35.03 -1.86 16.66
C ASN A 211 33.65 -2.33 16.16
N LEU A 212 33.59 -2.94 14.97
CA LEU A 212 32.34 -3.34 14.33
C LEU A 212 31.47 -4.29 15.17
N PRO A 213 32.01 -5.37 15.77
CA PRO A 213 31.20 -6.32 16.53
C PRO A 213 30.56 -5.69 17.77
N LYS A 214 31.32 -4.85 18.49
CA LYS A 214 30.85 -4.13 19.67
C LYS A 214 29.73 -3.15 19.32
N THR A 215 29.90 -2.44 18.21
CA THR A 215 28.89 -1.49 17.71
C THR A 215 27.58 -2.19 17.37
N ILE A 216 27.64 -3.37 16.72
CA ILE A 216 26.44 -4.16 16.40
C ILE A 216 25.74 -4.61 17.69
N ASP A 217 26.49 -5.11 18.68
CA ASP A 217 25.91 -5.54 19.96
C ASP A 217 25.30 -4.38 20.78
N GLU A 218 25.88 -3.18 20.70
CA GLU A 218 25.28 -1.96 21.28
C GLU A 218 23.96 -1.61 20.60
N ILE A 219 23.92 -1.59 19.26
CA ILE A 219 22.71 -1.28 18.47
C ILE A 219 21.58 -2.26 18.77
N ILE A 220 21.90 -3.56 18.92
CA ILE A 220 20.91 -4.60 19.23
C ILE A 220 20.20 -4.35 20.55
N ASN A 221 20.93 -3.85 21.55
CA ASN A 221 20.38 -3.65 22.90
C ASN A 221 19.65 -2.30 23.05
N THR A 222 19.91 -1.33 22.17
CA THR A 222 19.30 0.02 22.23
C THR A 222 18.11 0.20 21.28
N THR A 223 17.89 -0.69 20.32
CA THR A 223 16.84 -0.49 19.32
C THR A 223 15.45 -0.73 19.92
N ASP A 224 14.56 0.26 19.79
CA ASP A 224 13.11 0.13 20.05
C ASP A 224 12.49 -1.09 19.34
N ILE A 225 13.13 -1.52 18.26
CA ILE A 225 12.73 -2.64 17.44
C ILE A 225 12.99 -3.98 18.14
N TYR A 226 14.07 -4.12 18.91
CA TYR A 226 14.26 -5.29 19.77
C TYR A 226 13.10 -5.43 20.75
N ASN A 227 12.74 -4.35 21.45
CA ASN A 227 11.60 -4.32 22.35
C ASN A 227 10.28 -4.64 21.62
N ALA A 228 10.10 -4.14 20.39
CA ALA A 228 8.95 -4.47 19.56
C ALA A 228 8.87 -5.96 19.19
N LEU A 229 9.99 -6.59 18.81
CA LEU A 229 10.05 -8.02 18.50
C LEU A 229 9.73 -8.87 19.74
N ILE A 230 10.30 -8.52 20.90
CA ILE A 230 10.01 -9.20 22.18
C ILE A 230 8.53 -9.04 22.55
N SER A 231 7.96 -7.85 22.39
CA SER A 231 6.54 -7.58 22.67
C SER A 231 5.58 -8.41 21.80
N LYS A 232 6.03 -8.86 20.63
CA LYS A 232 5.30 -9.73 19.70
C LYS A 232 5.49 -11.22 20.00
N GLY A 233 6.17 -11.57 21.09
CA GLY A 233 6.38 -12.95 21.52
C GLY A 233 7.53 -13.67 20.83
N ILE A 234 8.42 -12.94 20.14
CA ILE A 234 9.60 -13.53 19.51
C ILE A 234 10.63 -13.84 20.61
N PRO A 235 11.18 -15.07 20.68
CA PRO A 235 12.21 -15.41 21.66
C PRO A 235 13.44 -14.51 21.52
N ASP A 236 14.04 -14.11 22.65
CA ASP A 236 15.22 -13.23 22.71
C ASP A 236 16.35 -13.65 21.75
N SER A 237 16.71 -14.94 21.79
CA SER A 237 17.77 -15.48 20.92
C SER A 237 17.48 -15.28 19.44
N LYS A 238 16.23 -15.45 19.00
CA LYS A 238 15.81 -15.24 17.61
C LYS A 238 15.72 -13.76 17.25
N ALA A 239 15.23 -12.93 18.16
CA ALA A 239 15.17 -11.48 17.93
C ALA A 239 16.58 -10.91 17.71
N ARG A 240 17.56 -11.31 18.54
CA ARG A 240 18.97 -10.93 18.37
C ARG A 240 19.54 -11.43 17.05
N ASP A 241 19.25 -12.67 16.65
CA ASP A 241 19.76 -13.26 15.41
C ASP A 241 19.23 -12.54 14.16
N ILE A 242 17.94 -12.17 14.16
CA ILE A 242 17.33 -11.36 13.09
C ILE A 242 18.02 -10.00 12.96
N ILE A 243 18.24 -9.30 14.08
CA ILE A 243 18.89 -7.99 14.07
C ILE A 243 20.36 -8.13 13.65
N LYS A 244 21.11 -9.11 14.16
CA LYS A 244 22.51 -9.38 13.77
C LYS A 244 22.63 -9.64 12.28
N THR A 245 21.79 -10.51 11.73
CA THR A 245 21.81 -10.86 10.31
C THR A 245 21.50 -9.64 9.45
N THR A 246 20.46 -8.87 9.83
CA THR A 246 20.10 -7.63 9.12
C THR A 246 21.23 -6.60 9.19
N ALA A 247 21.85 -6.44 10.36
CA ALA A 247 22.98 -5.53 10.56
C ALA A 247 24.18 -5.88 9.70
N TYR A 248 24.53 -7.17 9.65
CA TYR A 248 25.66 -7.66 8.87
C TYR A 248 25.45 -7.46 7.37
N VAL A 249 24.23 -7.71 6.88
CA VAL A 249 23.85 -7.45 5.48
C VAL A 249 23.93 -5.96 5.17
N SER A 250 23.40 -5.09 6.04
CA SER A 250 23.47 -3.64 5.90
C SER A 250 24.91 -3.14 5.83
N LEU A 251 25.78 -3.63 6.71
CA LEU A 251 27.19 -3.26 6.76
C LEU A 251 27.93 -3.59 5.47
N LYS A 252 27.72 -4.80 4.95
CA LYS A 252 28.34 -5.27 3.70
C LYS A 252 27.92 -4.46 2.47
N GLN A 253 26.83 -3.69 2.55
CA GLN A 253 26.38 -2.81 1.45
C GLN A 253 26.91 -1.38 1.56
N VAL A 254 27.31 -0.95 2.76
CA VAL A 254 27.80 0.42 3.01
C VAL A 254 29.31 0.50 2.82
N ILE A 255 30.05 -0.56 3.17
CA ILE A 255 31.49 -0.72 2.91
C ILE A 255 31.69 -1.15 1.45
#